data_AF-A0A8T7BMR6-F1
#
_entry.id   AF-A0A8T7BMR6-F1
#
_cell.length_a   1.000
_cell.length_b   1.000
_cell.length_c   1.000
_cell.angle_alpha   90.00
_cell.angle_beta   90.00
_cell.angle_gamma   90.00
#
_symmetry.space_group_name_H-M   'P 1'
#
loop_
_entity.id
_entity.type
_entity.pdbx_description
1 polymer ?
#
loop_
_entity_poly.entity_id
_entity_poly.type
_entity_poly.pdbx_seq_one_letter_code
_entity_poly.pdbx_strand_id
1 'polypeptide(L)'
;MSIIKKQDLIDSIADALQYISYYHPVDFVQAVNKAYEKEESKPARDALAQILVNSRMCAEGKRPLCQDTGIVTVFLDIGMDVQWDSDMGIYDMVNEGVRRAYTHPDNVLRPSIVADPAGIRKNTRDNTPAVTHINIVPG
;
A
#
# COMPACT_ATOMS: atom_id res chain seq x y z
N MET A 1 -23.15 -3.89 18.50
CA MET A 1 -22.99 -4.61 17.23
C MET A 1 -22.62 -3.60 16.17
N SER A 2 -21.39 -3.70 15.66
CA SER A 2 -20.90 -2.84 14.59
C SER A 2 -21.11 -3.57 13.26
N ILE A 3 -21.97 -3.00 12.40
CA ILE A 3 -22.16 -3.49 11.04
C ILE A 3 -21.17 -2.76 10.14
N ILE A 4 -20.27 -3.49 9.49
CA ILE A 4 -19.33 -2.96 8.51
C ILE A 4 -19.83 -3.33 7.12
N LYS A 5 -19.98 -2.35 6.23
CA LYS A 5 -20.40 -2.60 4.86
C LYS A 5 -19.23 -3.08 4.03
N LYS A 6 -19.53 -3.87 3.01
CA LYS A 6 -18.56 -4.26 1.98
C LYS A 6 -17.71 -3.08 1.48
N GLN A 7 -18.37 -1.97 1.21
CA GLN A 7 -17.73 -0.79 0.62
C GLN A 7 -16.76 -0.09 1.58
N ASP A 8 -17.06 -0.11 2.89
CA ASP A 8 -16.21 0.52 3.91
C ASP A 8 -14.81 -0.12 3.92
N LEU A 9 -14.73 -1.45 3.82
CA LEU A 9 -13.44 -2.17 3.78
C LEU A 9 -12.72 -1.97 2.45
N ILE A 10 -13.43 -2.10 1.33
CA ILE A 10 -12.84 -1.99 -0.02
C ILE A 10 -12.24 -0.60 -0.23
N ASP A 11 -12.98 0.47 0.11
CA ASP A 11 -12.51 1.84 -0.08
C ASP A 11 -11.39 2.18 0.89
N SER A 12 -11.48 1.74 2.16
CA SER A 12 -10.40 1.95 3.13
C SER A 12 -9.08 1.35 2.65
N ILE A 13 -9.11 0.15 2.05
CA ILE A 13 -7.90 -0.48 1.49
C ILE A 13 -7.42 0.26 0.25
N ALA A 14 -8.32 0.62 -0.66
CA ALA A 14 -7.96 1.31 -1.89
C ALA A 14 -7.32 2.67 -1.61
N ASP A 15 -7.95 3.47 -0.74
CA ASP A 15 -7.49 4.78 -0.32
C ASP A 15 -6.19 4.71 0.45
N ALA A 16 -6.03 3.74 1.36
CA ALA A 16 -4.79 3.54 2.09
C ALA A 16 -3.62 3.22 1.14
N LEU A 17 -3.80 2.30 0.19
CA LEU A 17 -2.77 1.94 -0.78
C LEU A 17 -2.39 3.11 -1.70
N GLN A 18 -3.38 3.90 -2.12
CA GLN A 18 -3.14 5.13 -2.87
C GLN A 18 -2.35 6.15 -2.03
N TYR A 19 -2.78 6.42 -0.81
CA TYR A 19 -2.12 7.35 0.10
C TYR A 19 -0.65 6.98 0.37
N ILE A 20 -0.36 5.73 0.75
CA ILE A 20 1.00 5.30 1.06
C ILE A 20 1.89 5.20 -0.19
N SER A 21 1.30 5.14 -1.39
CA SER A 21 2.09 5.07 -2.62
C SER A 21 2.91 6.33 -2.85
N TYR A 22 2.43 7.49 -2.41
CA TYR A 22 3.06 8.80 -2.66
C TYR A 22 3.39 9.62 -1.41
N TYR A 23 3.03 9.16 -0.20
CA TYR A 23 3.43 9.80 1.05
C TYR A 23 4.37 8.91 1.87
N HIS A 24 5.53 9.46 2.23
CA HIS A 24 6.30 8.94 3.35
C HIS A 24 5.74 9.44 4.68
N PRO A 25 5.81 8.64 5.75
CA PRO A 25 5.54 9.09 7.11
C PRO A 25 6.43 10.28 7.54
N VAL A 26 5.89 11.13 8.43
CA VAL A 26 6.58 12.34 8.89
C VAL A 26 7.89 12.00 9.63
N ASP A 27 7.88 10.96 10.45
CA ASP A 27 9.05 10.48 11.18
C ASP A 27 10.15 9.98 10.23
N PHE A 28 9.80 9.30 9.13
CA PHE A 28 10.74 8.92 8.09
C PHE A 28 11.41 10.15 7.47
N VAL A 29 10.62 11.15 7.03
CA VAL A 29 11.17 12.37 6.40
C VAL A 29 12.08 13.13 7.37
N GLN A 30 11.67 13.26 8.64
CA GLN A 30 12.48 13.89 9.68
C GLN A 30 13.78 13.13 9.94
N ALA A 31 13.74 11.80 10.00
CA ALA A 31 14.92 10.97 10.21
C ALA A 31 15.91 11.09 9.04
N VAL A 32 15.42 11.05 7.80
CA VAL A 32 16.26 11.20 6.59
C VAL A 32 16.85 12.60 6.52
N ASN A 33 16.08 13.66 6.85
CA ASN A 33 16.62 15.02 6.89
C ASN A 33 17.72 15.18 7.95
N LYS A 34 17.52 14.63 9.15
CA LYS A 34 18.53 14.64 10.20
C LYS A 34 19.79 13.86 9.82
N ALA A 35 19.65 12.78 9.04
CA ALA A 35 20.78 12.06 8.47
C ALA A 35 21.52 12.92 7.43
N TYR A 36 20.77 13.58 6.53
CA TYR A 36 21.32 14.47 5.50
C TYR A 36 22.16 15.61 6.10
N GLU A 37 21.67 16.24 7.18
CA GLU A 37 22.37 17.34 7.87
C GLU A 37 23.69 16.91 8.54
N LYS A 38 23.82 15.63 8.88
CA LYS A 38 24.99 15.08 9.59
C LYS A 38 25.97 14.34 8.68
N GLU A 39 25.56 13.99 7.46
CA GLU A 39 26.35 13.15 6.57
C GLU A 39 27.58 13.89 6.02
N GLU A 40 28.75 13.31 6.27
CA GLU A 40 30.04 13.84 5.86
C GLU A 40 30.42 13.40 4.44
N SER A 41 30.03 12.17 4.05
CA SER A 41 30.28 11.62 2.73
C SER A 41 29.41 12.31 1.69
N LYS A 42 30.04 13.10 0.82
CA LYS A 42 29.34 13.83 -0.25
C LYS A 42 28.41 12.92 -1.09
N PRO A 43 28.86 11.75 -1.59
CA PRO A 43 27.98 10.86 -2.35
C PRO A 43 26.76 10.38 -1.55
N ALA A 44 26.94 10.07 -0.26
CA ALA A 44 25.84 9.62 0.59
C ALA A 44 24.86 10.76 0.89
N ARG A 45 25.37 11.96 1.16
CA ARG A 45 24.55 13.16 1.38
C ARG A 45 23.72 13.50 0.13
N ASP A 46 24.33 13.42 -1.05
CA ASP A 46 23.63 13.66 -2.32
C ASP A 46 22.51 12.61 -2.55
N ALA A 47 22.72 11.35 -2.15
CA ALA A 47 21.69 10.31 -2.21
C ALA A 47 20.52 10.58 -1.24
N LEU A 48 20.80 11.01 0.00
CA LEU A 48 19.76 11.40 0.97
C LEU A 48 18.94 12.59 0.45
N ALA A 49 19.59 13.57 -0.19
CA ALA A 49 18.90 14.69 -0.83
C ALA A 49 17.95 14.22 -1.94
N GLN A 50 18.36 13.25 -2.76
CA GLN A 50 17.49 12.67 -3.80
C GLN A 50 16.25 12.00 -3.20
N ILE A 51 16.38 11.28 -2.09
CA ILE A 51 15.24 10.66 -1.39
C ILE A 51 14.26 11.72 -0.90
N LEU A 52 14.75 12.81 -0.29
CA LEU A 52 13.92 13.92 0.20
C LEU A 52 13.21 14.66 -0.95
N VAL A 53 13.93 14.94 -2.04
CA VAL A 53 13.37 15.59 -3.23
C VAL A 53 12.32 14.69 -3.88
N ASN A 54 12.59 13.39 -4.03
CA ASN A 54 11.63 12.42 -4.53
C ASN A 54 10.37 12.37 -3.65
N SER A 55 10.54 12.30 -2.32
CA SER A 55 9.42 12.29 -1.37
C SER A 55 8.49 13.50 -1.56
N ARG A 56 9.07 14.69 -1.72
CA ARG A 56 8.31 15.92 -1.98
C ARG A 56 7.60 15.87 -3.34
N MET A 57 8.32 15.50 -4.40
CA MET A 57 7.75 15.47 -5.76
C MET A 57 6.61 14.46 -5.87
N CYS A 58 6.72 13.30 -5.23
CA CYS A 58 5.67 12.29 -5.17
C CYS A 58 4.43 12.80 -4.42
N ALA A 59 4.62 13.44 -3.26
CA ALA A 59 3.54 14.04 -2.48
C ALA A 59 2.79 15.14 -3.23
N GLU A 60 3.51 16.03 -3.94
CA GLU A 60 2.91 17.11 -4.73
C GLU A 60 2.26 16.58 -6.02
N GLY A 61 2.90 15.63 -6.68
CA GLY A 61 2.48 15.08 -7.98
C GLY A 61 1.52 13.90 -7.91
N LYS A 62 1.25 13.36 -6.71
CA LYS A 62 0.49 12.12 -6.47
C LYS A 62 0.97 10.96 -7.35
N ARG A 63 2.28 10.72 -7.34
CA ARG A 63 2.95 9.66 -8.10
C ARG A 63 3.72 8.72 -7.18
N PRO A 64 3.84 7.43 -7.52
CA PRO A 64 4.44 6.47 -6.61
C PRO A 64 5.90 6.83 -6.27
N LEU A 65 6.25 6.67 -5.00
CA LEU A 65 7.58 6.94 -4.44
C LEU A 65 8.67 6.07 -5.09
N CYS A 66 8.31 4.87 -5.51
CA CYS A 66 9.18 3.90 -6.14
C CYS A 66 8.50 3.31 -7.37
N GLN A 67 9.28 2.97 -8.39
CA GLN A 67 8.78 2.22 -9.54
C GLN A 67 8.31 0.81 -9.14
N ASP A 68 8.87 0.23 -8.08
CA ASP A 68 8.32 -0.96 -7.43
C ASP A 68 7.32 -0.55 -6.36
N THR A 69 6.03 -0.66 -6.67
CA THR A 69 4.95 -0.34 -5.73
C THR A 69 4.65 -1.48 -4.76
N GLY A 70 5.45 -2.55 -4.79
CA GLY A 70 5.46 -3.59 -3.78
C GLY A 70 4.40 -4.69 -3.95
N ILE A 71 4.38 -5.58 -2.96
CA ILE A 71 3.37 -6.62 -2.77
C ILE A 71 2.50 -6.18 -1.60
N VAL A 72 1.18 -6.23 -1.78
CA VAL A 72 0.28 -5.82 -0.70
C VAL A 72 0.20 -6.92 0.35
N THR A 73 0.50 -6.52 1.59
CA THR A 73 0.29 -7.35 2.79
C THR A 73 -0.69 -6.63 3.70
N VAL A 74 -1.80 -7.30 4.02
CA VAL A 74 -2.86 -6.76 4.87
C VAL A 74 -2.92 -7.54 6.17
N PHE A 75 -2.92 -6.83 7.29
CA PHE A 75 -3.19 -7.38 8.61
C PHE A 75 -4.55 -6.88 9.07
N LEU A 76 -5.50 -7.79 9.28
CA LEU A 76 -6.85 -7.50 9.74
C LEU A 76 -7.07 -8.13 11.11
N ASP A 77 -7.29 -7.30 12.12
CA ASP A 77 -7.84 -7.73 13.40
C ASP A 77 -9.35 -7.46 13.36
N ILE A 78 -10.15 -8.53 13.40
CA ILE A 78 -11.60 -8.49 13.25
C ILE A 78 -12.23 -8.84 14.60
N GLY A 79 -12.99 -7.90 15.14
CA GLY A 79 -13.77 -8.12 16.36
C GLY A 79 -14.78 -9.25 16.22
N MET A 80 -14.93 -10.09 17.24
CA MET A 80 -15.93 -11.16 17.30
C MET A 80 -17.38 -10.66 17.16
N ASP A 81 -17.66 -9.41 17.52
CA ASP A 81 -19.01 -8.82 17.45
C ASP A 81 -19.27 -8.07 16.13
N VAL A 82 -18.30 -8.07 15.20
CA VAL A 82 -18.44 -7.46 13.86
C VAL A 82 -19.40 -8.29 13.01
N GLN A 83 -20.37 -7.61 12.42
CA GLN A 83 -21.21 -8.17 11.36
C GLN A 83 -20.88 -7.51 10.03
N TRP A 84 -20.84 -8.30 8.98
CA TRP A 84 -20.56 -7.84 7.63
C TRP A 84 -21.86 -7.71 6.83
N ASP A 85 -22.16 -6.51 6.35
CA ASP A 85 -23.18 -6.28 5.32
C ASP A 85 -22.50 -6.45 3.95
N SER A 86 -22.35 -7.71 3.54
CA SER A 86 -21.60 -8.09 2.34
C SER A 86 -22.07 -9.43 1.77
N ASP A 87 -22.04 -9.53 0.45
CA ASP A 87 -22.16 -10.76 -0.35
C ASP A 87 -20.78 -11.35 -0.73
N MET A 88 -19.68 -10.69 -0.34
CA MET A 88 -18.29 -11.08 -0.62
C MET A 88 -17.55 -11.51 0.65
N GLY A 89 -16.69 -12.52 0.52
CA GLY A 89 -15.76 -12.92 1.58
C GLY A 89 -14.69 -11.86 1.86
N ILE A 90 -14.11 -11.88 3.06
CA ILE A 90 -13.09 -10.89 3.48
C ILE A 90 -11.90 -10.83 2.52
N TYR A 91 -11.36 -11.98 2.10
CA TYR A 91 -10.26 -12.03 1.14
C TYR A 91 -10.61 -11.40 -0.21
N ASP A 92 -11.84 -11.58 -0.68
CA ASP A 92 -12.29 -11.00 -1.95
C ASP A 92 -12.47 -9.48 -1.83
N MET A 93 -13.00 -9.00 -0.70
CA MET A 93 -13.09 -7.57 -0.42
C MET A 93 -11.70 -6.93 -0.36
N VAL A 94 -10.74 -7.58 0.29
CA VAL A 94 -9.34 -7.11 0.33
C VAL A 94 -8.74 -7.03 -1.07
N ASN A 95 -8.86 -8.11 -1.86
CA ASN A 95 -8.32 -8.15 -3.22
C ASN A 95 -9.01 -7.16 -4.16
N GLU A 96 -10.29 -6.85 -3.93
CA GLU A 96 -10.99 -5.81 -4.68
C GLU A 96 -10.47 -4.40 -4.35
N GLY A 97 -10.21 -4.11 -3.07
CA GLY A 97 -9.55 -2.85 -2.68
C GLY A 97 -8.15 -2.71 -3.31
N VAL A 98 -7.37 -3.80 -3.32
CA VAL A 98 -6.05 -3.86 -3.98
C VAL A 98 -6.16 -3.60 -5.47
N ARG A 99 -7.08 -4.29 -6.17
CA ARG A 99 -7.31 -4.11 -7.60
C ARG A 99 -7.67 -2.67 -7.94
N ARG A 100 -8.56 -2.05 -7.16
CA ARG A 100 -8.98 -0.65 -7.35
C ARG A 100 -7.83 0.31 -7.13
N ALA A 101 -7.01 0.11 -6.09
CA ALA A 101 -5.82 0.92 -5.89
C ALA A 101 -4.84 0.81 -7.05
N TYR A 102 -4.54 -0.41 -7.50
CA TYR A 102 -3.51 -0.61 -8.53
C TYR A 102 -3.94 -0.18 -9.92
N THR A 103 -5.24 -0.21 -10.21
CA THR A 103 -5.82 0.22 -11.48
C THR A 103 -6.42 1.63 -11.44
N HIS A 104 -6.17 2.40 -10.36
CA HIS A 104 -6.72 3.75 -10.18
C HIS A 104 -6.29 4.67 -11.35
N PRO A 105 -7.24 5.29 -12.08
CA PRO A 105 -6.94 6.00 -13.33
C PRO A 105 -5.99 7.20 -13.14
N ASP A 106 -6.10 7.88 -12.00
CA ASP A 106 -5.27 9.06 -11.72
C ASP A 106 -3.87 8.74 -11.16
N ASN A 107 -3.63 7.49 -10.73
CA ASN A 107 -2.36 7.04 -10.17
C ASN A 107 -2.23 5.52 -10.27
N VAL A 108 -1.95 5.06 -11.50
CA VAL A 108 -1.77 3.64 -11.81
C VAL A 108 -0.48 3.14 -11.18
N LEU A 109 -0.58 2.10 -10.35
CA LEU A 109 0.56 1.48 -9.68
C LEU A 109 1.11 0.31 -10.51
N ARG A 110 2.32 -0.17 -10.21
CA ARG A 110 2.95 -1.25 -10.97
C ARG A 110 2.48 -2.62 -10.48
N PRO A 111 1.77 -3.44 -11.30
CA PRO A 111 1.45 -4.80 -10.92
C PRO A 111 2.70 -5.69 -10.98
N SER A 112 3.13 -6.19 -9.82
CA SER A 112 4.32 -6.99 -9.60
C SER A 112 4.01 -8.48 -9.37
N ILE A 113 2.76 -8.83 -9.03
CA ILE A 113 2.36 -10.23 -8.80
C ILE A 113 2.30 -11.03 -10.11
N VAL A 114 2.84 -12.24 -10.05
CA VAL A 114 2.74 -13.26 -11.09
C VAL A 114 1.98 -14.46 -10.56
N ALA A 115 1.02 -14.94 -11.34
CA ALA A 115 0.41 -16.25 -11.15
C ALA A 115 1.42 -17.34 -11.51
N ASP A 116 1.45 -18.39 -10.70
CA ASP A 116 2.39 -19.51 -10.82
C ASP A 116 3.86 -19.05 -10.95
N PRO A 117 4.47 -18.63 -9.83
CA PRO A 117 5.84 -18.09 -9.83
C PRO A 117 6.90 -19.13 -10.25
N ALA A 118 6.59 -20.43 -10.13
CA ALA A 118 7.48 -21.52 -10.49
C ALA A 118 7.27 -22.02 -11.94
N GLY A 119 6.14 -21.70 -12.56
CA GLY A 119 5.82 -22.11 -13.94
C GLY A 119 5.81 -20.95 -14.93
N ILE A 120 4.67 -20.66 -15.54
CA ILE A 120 4.56 -19.73 -16.68
C ILE A 120 4.77 -18.26 -16.26
N ARG A 121 4.63 -17.94 -14.97
CA ARG A 121 4.83 -16.59 -14.40
C ARG A 121 3.99 -15.50 -15.08
N LYS A 122 2.70 -15.77 -15.28
CA LYS A 122 1.78 -14.82 -15.92
C LYS A 122 1.45 -13.68 -14.94
N ASN A 123 1.78 -12.44 -15.28
CA ASN A 123 1.43 -11.28 -14.45
C ASN A 123 -0.10 -11.16 -14.28
N THR A 124 -0.55 -10.87 -13.06
CA THR A 124 -1.98 -10.76 -12.72
C THR A 124 -2.61 -9.44 -13.16
N ARG A 125 -1.78 -8.45 -13.48
CA ARG A 125 -2.10 -7.11 -14.02
C ARG A 125 -2.84 -6.17 -13.07
N ASP A 126 -3.23 -6.65 -11.90
CA ASP A 126 -3.89 -5.86 -10.85
C ASP A 126 -3.22 -5.99 -9.47
N ASN A 127 -2.05 -6.65 -9.42
CA ASN A 127 -1.27 -6.93 -8.22
C ASN A 127 -1.97 -7.80 -7.16
N THR A 128 -3.08 -8.44 -7.53
CA THR A 128 -3.72 -9.46 -6.69
C THR A 128 -3.09 -10.83 -6.92
N PRO A 129 -3.20 -11.78 -5.96
CA PRO A 129 -3.76 -11.60 -4.61
C PRO A 129 -2.81 -10.89 -3.64
N ALA A 130 -3.38 -10.19 -2.66
CA ALA A 130 -2.65 -9.71 -1.50
C ALA A 130 -2.38 -10.83 -0.48
N VAL A 131 -1.27 -10.71 0.25
CA VAL A 131 -1.01 -11.56 1.42
C VAL A 131 -1.84 -11.04 2.58
N THR A 132 -2.88 -11.78 2.98
CA THR A 132 -3.84 -11.30 3.98
C THR A 132 -3.78 -12.17 5.25
N HIS A 133 -3.43 -11.54 6.37
CA HIS A 133 -3.46 -12.12 7.70
C HIS A 133 -4.73 -11.66 8.42
N ILE A 134 -5.51 -12.60 8.93
CA ILE A 134 -6.75 -12.32 9.67
C ILE A 134 -6.59 -12.89 11.08
N ASN A 135 -6.74 -12.03 12.08
CA ASN A 135 -6.89 -12.42 13.47
C ASN A 135 -8.30 -12.08 13.94
N ILE A 136 -8.93 -13.00 14.64
CA ILE A 136 -10.20 -12.72 15.32
C ILE A 136 -9.90 -12.32 16.76
N VAL A 137 -10.40 -11.17 17.20
CA VAL A 137 -10.09 -10.55 18.49
C VAL A 137 -11.36 -10.22 19.27
N PRO A 138 -11.31 -10.05 20.61
CA PRO A 138 -12.46 -9.57 21.38
C PRO A 138 -12.92 -8.18 20.94
N GLY A 139 -14.23 -7.95 20.98
CA GLY A 139 -14.89 -6.67 20.65
C GLY A 139 -15.64 -6.67 19.33
#